data_AF-A0A388TJU2-F1
#
_entry.id   AF-A0A388TJU2-F1
#
_cell.length_a   1.000
_cell.length_b   1.000
_cell.length_c   1.000
_cell.angle_alpha   90.00
_cell.angle_beta   90.00
_cell.angle_gamma   90.00
#
_symmetry.space_group_name_H-M   'P 1'
#
loop_
_entity.id
_entity.type
_entity.pdbx_description
1 polymer ?
#
loop_
_entity_poly.entity_id
_entity_poly.type
_entity_poly.pdbx_seq_one_letter_code
_entity_poly.pdbx_strand_id
1 'polypeptide(L)'
;GGGNFSKYVEDFWAKNPKLRDKVIFTGAVYDTEKVWEWFNKAKVFVLTSRWEGFANVYAEAKFFQNYILSTKVGGAEETLEHGYGEIIPQEDSDYLASQLQRIIGTDYLQSEYAKVVWEKIDISWKKQIKQATQGLLEADSSSLGGGR
;
A
#
# COMPACT_ATOMS: atom_id res chain seq x y z
N GLY A 1 -4.68 -5.99 21.72
CA GLY A 1 -6.06 -6.39 22.00
C GLY A 1 -6.71 -6.83 20.71
N GLY A 2 -6.78 -8.13 20.46
CA GLY A 2 -7.39 -8.68 19.25
C GLY A 2 -8.90 -8.84 19.47
N GLY A 3 -9.70 -7.90 18.95
CA GLY A 3 -11.13 -8.13 18.80
C GLY A 3 -11.35 -9.37 17.94
N ASN A 4 -12.43 -10.11 18.21
CA ASN A 4 -12.73 -11.40 17.60
C ASN A 4 -13.03 -11.27 16.08
N PHE A 5 -12.00 -11.07 15.26
CA PHE A 5 -12.08 -10.92 13.81
C PHE A 5 -12.72 -12.15 13.15
N SER A 6 -12.58 -13.33 13.77
CA SER A 6 -13.25 -14.56 13.31
C SER A 6 -14.77 -14.39 13.26
N LYS A 7 -15.38 -13.75 14.27
CA LYS A 7 -16.82 -13.48 14.28
C LYS A 7 -17.22 -12.55 13.12
N TYR A 8 -16.41 -11.52 12.83
CA TYR A 8 -16.65 -10.64 11.71
C TYR A 8 -16.63 -11.39 10.37
N VAL A 9 -15.66 -12.28 10.18
CA VAL A 9 -15.55 -13.12 8.98
C VAL A 9 -16.75 -14.07 8.85
N GLU A 10 -17.19 -14.69 9.94
CA GLU A 10 -18.40 -15.52 9.96
C GLU A 10 -19.65 -14.73 9.56
N ASP A 11 -19.86 -13.56 10.16
CA ASP A 11 -20.98 -12.66 9.84
C ASP A 11 -20.92 -12.18 8.37
N PHE A 12 -19.71 -11.90 7.85
CA PHE A 12 -19.50 -11.52 6.46
C PHE A 12 -19.95 -12.64 5.52
N TRP A 13 -19.59 -13.90 5.80
CA TRP A 13 -19.98 -15.03 4.97
C TRP A 13 -21.46 -15.36 5.05
N ALA A 14 -22.08 -15.21 6.22
CA ALA A 14 -23.52 -15.39 6.37
C ALA A 14 -24.31 -14.40 5.49
N LYS A 15 -23.81 -13.16 5.39
CA LYS A 15 -24.43 -12.11 4.56
C LYS A 15 -24.07 -12.23 3.07
N ASN A 16 -22.90 -12.78 2.74
CA ASN A 16 -22.35 -12.79 1.38
C ASN A 16 -21.88 -14.19 0.92
N PRO A 17 -22.76 -15.22 0.94
CA PRO A 17 -22.34 -16.60 0.63
C PRO A 17 -21.78 -16.75 -0.79
N LYS A 18 -22.25 -15.93 -1.74
CA LYS A 18 -21.83 -15.95 -3.15
C LYS A 18 -20.40 -15.44 -3.39
N LEU A 19 -19.76 -14.83 -2.38
CA LEU A 19 -18.41 -14.27 -2.51
C LEU A 19 -17.32 -15.24 -2.04
N ARG A 20 -17.66 -16.45 -1.57
CA ARG A 20 -16.68 -17.41 -1.02
C ARG A 20 -15.58 -17.79 -2.01
N ASP A 21 -15.90 -17.84 -3.30
CA ASP A 21 -14.93 -18.17 -4.34
C ASP A 21 -14.17 -16.93 -4.88
N LYS A 22 -14.48 -15.74 -4.34
CA LYS A 22 -13.94 -14.45 -4.83
C LYS A 22 -13.16 -13.68 -3.78
N VAL A 23 -13.41 -13.93 -2.50
CA VAL A 23 -12.77 -13.23 -1.38
C VAL A 23 -12.02 -14.26 -0.53
N ILE A 24 -10.75 -13.97 -0.24
CA ILE A 24 -9.90 -14.82 0.58
C ILE A 24 -9.49 -14.04 1.82
N PHE A 25 -9.97 -14.43 3.00
CA PHE A 25 -9.45 -13.92 4.27
C PHE A 25 -8.26 -14.77 4.70
N THR A 26 -7.06 -14.23 4.56
CA THR A 26 -5.80 -14.93 4.87
C THR A 26 -5.49 -14.98 6.37
N GLY A 27 -6.07 -14.06 7.15
CA GLY A 27 -5.66 -13.82 8.52
C GLY A 27 -4.25 -13.21 8.59
N ALA A 28 -3.61 -13.29 9.76
CA ALA A 28 -2.23 -12.84 9.90
C ALA A 28 -1.29 -13.81 9.17
N VAL A 29 -0.49 -13.29 8.24
CA VAL A 29 0.56 -14.03 7.53
C VAL A 29 1.91 -13.54 8.03
N TYR A 30 2.66 -14.41 8.71
CA TYR A 30 3.97 -14.09 9.29
C TYR A 30 5.15 -14.48 8.40
N ASP A 31 4.90 -15.37 7.43
CA ASP A 31 5.87 -15.84 6.47
C ASP A 31 6.03 -14.81 5.34
N THR A 32 7.20 -14.21 5.24
CA THR A 32 7.51 -13.15 4.26
C THR A 32 7.36 -13.64 2.82
N GLU A 33 7.75 -14.87 2.51
CA GLU A 33 7.63 -15.40 1.14
C GLU A 33 6.17 -15.50 0.72
N LYS A 34 5.30 -15.94 1.64
CA LYS A 34 3.85 -15.99 1.39
C LYS A 34 3.23 -14.61 1.23
N VAL A 35 3.69 -13.61 1.99
CA VAL A 35 3.26 -12.22 1.79
C VAL A 35 3.62 -11.76 0.39
N TRP A 36 4.85 -12.00 -0.04
CA TRP A 36 5.31 -11.64 -1.39
C TRP A 36 4.54 -12.35 -2.50
N GLU A 37 4.16 -13.61 -2.31
CA GLU A 37 3.28 -14.29 -3.26
C GLU A 37 1.92 -13.59 -3.43
N TRP A 38 1.34 -13.06 -2.35
CA TRP A 38 0.09 -12.30 -2.44
C TRP A 38 0.27 -11.00 -3.22
N PHE A 39 1.34 -10.26 -2.93
CA PHE A 39 1.65 -9.04 -3.66
C PHE A 39 1.92 -9.33 -5.14
N ASN A 40 2.65 -10.40 -5.47
CA ASN A 40 2.95 -10.79 -6.85
C ASN A 40 1.73 -11.29 -7.63
N LYS A 41 0.73 -11.87 -6.95
CA LYS A 41 -0.55 -12.29 -7.55
C LYS A 41 -1.51 -11.12 -7.74
N ALA A 42 -1.38 -10.08 -6.91
CA ALA A 42 -2.23 -8.91 -6.97
C ALA A 42 -1.92 -8.05 -8.22
N LYS A 43 -2.87 -7.19 -8.57
CA LYS A 43 -2.71 -6.13 -9.58
C LYS A 43 -2.97 -4.75 -8.99
N VAL A 44 -3.87 -4.70 -8.01
CA VAL A 44 -4.26 -3.48 -7.31
C VAL A 44 -4.09 -3.74 -5.81
N PHE A 45 -3.37 -2.84 -5.13
CA PHE A 45 -3.24 -2.81 -3.68
C PHE A 45 -4.12 -1.67 -3.14
N VAL A 46 -4.85 -1.91 -2.05
CA VAL A 46 -5.80 -0.94 -1.50
C VAL A 46 -5.51 -0.72 -0.02
N LEU A 47 -5.36 0.54 0.40
CA LEU A 47 -5.18 0.93 1.79
C LEU A 47 -6.18 2.03 2.19
N THR A 48 -7.19 1.67 2.97
CA THR A 48 -8.28 2.58 3.39
C THR A 48 -8.14 3.04 4.84
N SER A 49 -6.92 3.15 5.36
CA SER A 49 -6.66 3.54 6.75
C SER A 49 -7.14 4.97 7.05
N ARG A 50 -7.56 5.23 8.28
CA ARG A 50 -7.88 6.59 8.77
C ARG A 50 -6.62 7.38 9.13
N TRP A 51 -5.63 6.68 9.67
CA TRP A 51 -4.37 7.23 10.15
C TRP A 51 -3.27 6.20 9.96
N GLU A 52 -2.08 6.67 9.57
CA GLU A 52 -0.89 5.85 9.41
C GLU A 52 0.33 6.73 9.64
N GLY A 53 1.31 6.24 10.42
CA GLY A 53 2.56 6.98 10.65
C GLY A 53 3.44 6.97 9.41
N PHE A 54 3.84 5.78 8.97
CA PHE A 54 4.53 5.55 7.71
C PHE A 54 4.20 4.16 7.18
N ALA A 55 3.59 4.08 6.00
CA ALA A 55 3.14 2.82 5.43
C ALA A 55 4.25 2.14 4.63
N ASN A 56 5.05 1.30 5.30
CA ASN A 56 6.07 0.48 4.62
C ASN A 56 5.47 -0.41 3.51
N VAL A 57 4.20 -0.79 3.66
CA VAL A 57 3.43 -1.59 2.68
C VAL A 57 3.34 -0.94 1.30
N TYR A 58 3.50 0.38 1.20
CA TYR A 58 3.58 1.06 -0.10
C TYR A 58 4.82 0.65 -0.89
N ALA A 59 5.97 0.53 -0.23
CA ALA A 59 7.20 0.13 -0.89
C ALA A 59 7.11 -1.31 -1.42
N GLU A 60 6.46 -2.19 -0.65
CA GLU A 60 6.17 -3.58 -1.04
C GLU A 60 5.21 -3.61 -2.24
N ALA A 61 4.11 -2.86 -2.20
CA ALA A 61 3.17 -2.76 -3.31
C ALA A 61 3.84 -2.28 -4.60
N LYS A 62 4.66 -1.23 -4.54
CA LYS A 62 5.42 -0.72 -5.70
C LYS A 62 6.45 -1.73 -6.21
N PHE A 63 7.13 -2.45 -5.32
CA PHE A 63 8.11 -3.46 -5.68
C PHE A 63 7.50 -4.55 -6.57
N PHE A 64 6.27 -4.98 -6.24
CA PHE A 64 5.50 -5.94 -7.03
C PHE A 64 4.64 -5.30 -8.13
N GLN A 65 4.85 -4.01 -8.41
CA GLN A 65 4.16 -3.25 -9.47
C GLN A 65 2.63 -3.21 -9.32
N ASN A 66 2.14 -3.29 -8.09
CA ASN A 66 0.72 -3.15 -7.83
C ASN A 66 0.31 -1.69 -8.00
N TYR A 67 -0.80 -1.46 -8.70
CA TYR A 67 -1.43 -0.15 -8.74
C TYR A 67 -2.03 0.15 -7.37
N ILE A 68 -1.72 1.29 -6.77
CA ILE A 68 -2.11 1.54 -5.38
C ILE A 68 -3.32 2.47 -5.33
N LEU A 69 -4.35 2.08 -4.60
CA LEU A 69 -5.39 3.00 -4.13
C LEU A 69 -5.20 3.24 -2.65
N SER A 70 -5.07 4.48 -2.23
CA SER A 70 -4.91 4.78 -0.82
C SER A 70 -5.64 6.03 -0.37
N THR A 71 -6.08 6.05 0.88
CA THR A 71 -6.43 7.30 1.54
C THR A 71 -5.17 8.16 1.72
N LYS A 72 -5.34 9.47 1.95
CA LYS A 72 -4.21 10.40 2.17
C LYS A 72 -3.54 10.19 3.53
N VAL A 73 -2.79 9.10 3.68
CA VAL A 73 -2.13 8.67 4.93
C VAL A 73 -0.74 8.07 4.68
N GLY A 74 0.16 8.15 5.67
CA GLY A 74 1.40 7.38 5.70
C GLY A 74 2.36 7.58 4.52
N GLY A 75 2.39 8.78 3.94
CA GLY A 75 3.23 9.10 2.77
C GLY A 75 2.60 8.74 1.41
N ALA A 76 1.27 8.64 1.35
CA ALA A 76 0.54 8.26 0.14
C ALA A 76 0.82 9.22 -1.02
N GLU A 77 0.83 10.53 -0.79
CA GLU A 77 0.98 11.52 -1.87
C GLU A 77 2.31 11.35 -2.57
N GLU A 78 3.41 11.31 -1.82
CA GLU A 78 4.76 11.14 -2.38
C GLU A 78 4.95 9.75 -3.02
N THR A 79 4.29 8.74 -2.46
CA THR A 79 4.38 7.37 -2.98
C THR A 79 3.72 7.22 -4.35
N LEU A 80 2.55 7.84 -4.51
CA LEU A 80 1.62 7.64 -5.62
C LEU A 80 1.86 8.60 -6.79
N GLU A 81 2.72 9.60 -6.59
CA GLU A 81 3.26 10.43 -7.67
C GLU A 81 3.74 9.61 -8.86
N HIS A 82 3.79 10.21 -10.05
CA HIS A 82 4.26 9.53 -11.28
C HIS A 82 3.43 8.31 -11.73
N GLY A 83 2.18 8.19 -11.29
CA GLY A 83 1.22 7.23 -11.81
C GLY A 83 1.23 5.86 -11.13
N TYR A 84 1.91 5.72 -9.99
CA TYR A 84 1.90 4.47 -9.21
C TYR A 84 0.53 4.15 -8.60
N GLY A 85 -0.40 5.10 -8.60
CA GLY A 85 -1.72 4.92 -8.06
C GLY A 85 -2.51 6.22 -7.88
N GLU A 86 -3.55 6.16 -7.06
CA GLU A 86 -4.46 7.29 -6.81
C GLU A 86 -4.85 7.42 -5.35
N ILE A 87 -5.06 8.67 -4.93
CA ILE A 87 -5.63 9.00 -3.63
C ILE A 87 -7.15 8.91 -3.70
N ILE A 88 -7.74 8.25 -2.71
CA ILE A 88 -9.19 8.15 -2.52
C ILE A 88 -9.64 8.86 -1.22
N PRO A 89 -10.89 9.35 -1.15
CA PRO A 89 -11.47 9.85 0.08
C PRO A 89 -11.58 8.77 1.17
N GLN A 90 -11.52 9.20 2.43
CA GLN A 90 -11.79 8.33 3.58
C GLN A 90 -13.30 8.09 3.73
N GLU A 91 -13.66 6.91 4.25
CA GLU A 91 -15.04 6.53 4.59
C GLU A 91 -16.06 6.59 3.42
N ASP A 92 -15.58 6.46 2.17
CA ASP A 92 -16.43 6.48 0.98
C ASP A 92 -16.29 5.17 0.18
N SER A 93 -17.11 4.17 0.54
CA SER A 93 -17.09 2.86 -0.10
C SER A 93 -17.58 2.90 -1.55
N ASP A 94 -18.48 3.82 -1.87
CA ASP A 94 -19.07 3.93 -3.21
C ASP A 94 -18.06 4.51 -4.20
N TYR A 95 -17.32 5.54 -3.78
CA TYR A 95 -16.21 6.06 -4.55
C TYR A 95 -15.13 4.98 -4.75
N LEU A 96 -14.70 4.29 -3.69
CA LEU A 96 -13.73 3.21 -3.79
C LEU A 96 -14.18 2.13 -4.78
N ALA A 97 -15.44 1.69 -4.69
CA ALA A 97 -15.99 0.69 -5.60
C ALA A 97 -15.97 1.18 -7.06
N SER A 98 -16.33 2.45 -7.30
CA SER A 98 -16.31 3.04 -8.64
C SER A 98 -14.88 3.09 -9.22
N GLN A 99 -13.87 3.43 -8.40
CA GLN A 99 -12.48 3.45 -8.81
C GLN A 99 -11.97 2.05 -9.13
N LEU A 100 -12.25 1.07 -8.27
CA LEU A 100 -11.90 -0.32 -8.52
C LEU A 100 -12.50 -0.83 -9.82
N GLN A 101 -13.79 -0.55 -10.08
CA GLN A 101 -14.44 -0.95 -11.32
C GLN A 101 -13.80 -0.32 -12.56
N ARG A 102 -13.45 0.98 -12.47
CA ARG A 102 -12.72 1.68 -13.53
C ARG A 102 -11.36 1.04 -13.80
N ILE A 103 -10.63 0.67 -12.74
CA ILE A 103 -9.26 0.13 -12.84
C ILE A 103 -9.25 -1.29 -13.38
N ILE A 104 -10.16 -2.15 -12.90
CA ILE A 104 -10.19 -3.56 -13.36
C ILE A 104 -10.73 -3.70 -14.79
N GLY A 105 -11.36 -2.65 -15.35
CA GLY A 105 -11.57 -2.52 -16.79
C GLY A 105 -10.21 -2.49 -17.49
N THR A 106 -9.86 -3.59 -18.15
CA THR A 106 -8.48 -3.96 -18.56
C THR A 106 -7.67 -2.86 -19.24
N ASP A 107 -8.32 -2.01 -20.01
CA ASP A 107 -7.63 -0.98 -20.80
C ASP A 107 -7.07 0.14 -19.92
N TYR A 108 -7.73 0.45 -18.80
CA TYR A 108 -7.29 1.52 -17.91
C TYR A 108 -5.99 1.16 -17.22
N LEU A 109 -5.96 0.05 -16.48
CA LEU A 109 -4.77 -0.36 -15.72
C LEU A 109 -3.55 -0.57 -16.62
N GLN A 110 -3.74 -1.13 -17.81
CA GLN A 110 -2.65 -1.28 -18.79
C GLN A 110 -2.14 0.07 -19.26
N SER A 111 -3.03 1.04 -19.49
CA SER A 111 -2.64 2.39 -19.89
C SER A 111 -1.87 3.12 -18.80
N GLU A 112 -2.21 2.93 -17.51
CA GLU A 112 -1.47 3.52 -16.40
C GLU A 112 -0.10 2.86 -16.24
N TYR A 113 -0.02 1.52 -16.30
CA TYR A 113 1.26 0.81 -16.28
C TYR A 113 2.22 1.25 -17.38
N ALA A 114 1.70 1.57 -18.58
CA ALA A 114 2.51 2.07 -19.68
C ALA A 114 3.10 3.47 -19.44
N LYS A 115 2.51 4.27 -18.53
CA LYS A 115 2.99 5.62 -18.18
C LYS A 115 4.02 5.60 -17.07
N VAL A 116 4.03 4.54 -16.25
CA VAL A 116 4.92 4.41 -15.10
C VAL A 116 6.27 3.86 -15.53
N VAL A 117 7.34 4.59 -15.21
CA VAL A 117 8.69 4.03 -15.26
C VAL A 117 8.94 3.31 -13.93
N TRP A 118 8.74 2.00 -13.92
CA TRP A 118 8.99 1.19 -12.73
C TRP A 118 10.48 1.15 -12.42
N GLU A 119 10.91 1.97 -11.46
CA GLU A 119 12.28 1.95 -10.99
C GLU A 119 12.59 0.61 -10.31
N LYS A 120 13.86 0.21 -10.36
CA LYS A 120 14.34 -0.89 -9.51
C LYS A 120 14.34 -0.44 -8.06
N ILE A 121 13.24 -0.72 -7.36
CA ILE A 121 13.13 -0.44 -5.94
C ILE A 121 13.88 -1.54 -5.18
N ASP A 122 15.01 -1.20 -4.57
CA ASP A 122 15.61 -2.03 -3.52
C ASP A 122 14.90 -1.72 -2.20
N ILE A 123 14.09 -2.66 -1.70
CA ILE A 123 13.38 -2.56 -0.42
C ILE A 123 14.15 -3.18 0.75
N SER A 124 15.43 -3.52 0.56
CA SER A 124 16.23 -4.14 1.63
C SER A 124 16.36 -3.23 2.84
N TRP A 125 16.32 -3.85 4.03
CA TRP A 125 16.52 -3.18 5.31
C TRP A 125 17.78 -2.31 5.36
N LYS A 126 18.83 -2.70 4.62
CA LYS A 126 20.07 -1.92 4.52
C LYS A 126 19.85 -0.54 3.89
N LYS A 127 18.98 -0.43 2.88
CA LYS A 127 18.66 0.84 2.23
C LYS A 127 17.76 1.71 3.13
N GLN A 128 16.76 1.11 3.77
CA GLN A 128 15.86 1.82 4.68
C GLN A 128 16.62 2.43 5.87
N ILE A 129 17.56 1.67 6.47
CA ILE A 129 18.44 2.17 7.53
C ILE A 129 19.30 3.34 7.02
N LYS A 130 19.92 3.20 5.84
CA LYS A 130 20.77 4.25 5.27
C LYS A 130 20.02 5.57 5.10
N GLN A 131 18.80 5.55 4.59
CA GLN A 131 17.96 6.73 4.42
C GLN A 131 17.57 7.37 5.76
N ALA A 132 17.18 6.56 6.75
CA ALA A 132 16.85 7.05 8.08
C ALA A 132 18.06 7.68 8.80
N THR A 133 19.27 7.14 8.59
CA THR A 133 20.50 7.66 9.21
C THR A 133 21.09 8.88 8.48
N GLN A 134 20.80 9.04 7.19
CA GLN A 134 21.29 10.16 6.39
C GLN A 134 20.79 11.51 6.95
N GLY A 135 19.51 11.59 7.33
CA GLY A 135 18.93 12.80 7.93
C GLY A 135 19.50 13.15 9.32
N LEU A 136 19.97 12.15 10.08
CA LEU A 136 20.62 12.37 11.38
C LEU A 136 22.02 12.99 11.22
N LEU A 137 22.79 12.53 10.22
CA LEU A 137 24.13 13.07 9.93
C LEU A 137 24.08 14.52 9.41
N GLU A 138 23.07 14.83 8.59
CA GLU A 138 22.86 16.19 8.05
C GLU A 138 22.38 17.18 9.13
N ALA A 139 21.56 16.73 10.08
CA ALA A 139 21.13 17.51 11.25
C ALA A 139 22.29 17.81 12.24
N ASP A 140 23.20 16.85 12.46
CA ASP A 140 24.39 17.08 13.30
C ASP A 140 25.38 18.05 12.66
N SER A 141 25.54 17.99 11.32
CA SER A 141 26.45 18.91 10.61
C SER A 141 25.95 20.36 10.56
N SER A 142 24.63 20.58 10.65
CA SER A 142 24.02 21.91 10.62
C SER A 142 23.91 22.57 12.01
N SER A 143 23.90 21.79 13.10
CA SER A 143 23.95 22.31 14.47
C SER A 143 25.34 22.81 14.91
N LEU A 144 26.40 22.40 14.21
CA LEU A 144 27.78 22.84 14.47
C LEU A 144 28.18 24.16 13.76
N GLY A 145 27.29 24.73 12.93
CA GLY A 145 27.55 25.96 12.15
C GLY A 145 27.12 27.27 12.81
N GLY A 146 26.44 27.23 13.96
CA GLY A 146 25.82 28.38 14.62
C GLY A 146 26.62 28.91 15.81
N GLY A 147 27.87 29.31 15.61
CA GLY A 147 28.70 29.91 16.65
C GLY A 147 29.74 30.86 16.05
N ARG A 148 29.35 32.12 15.88
CA ARG A 148 30.25 33.27 15.73
C ARG A 148 29.81 34.38 16.66
#